data_AF-A0A955RIA5-F1
#
_entry.id   AF-A0A955RIA5-F1
#
_cell.length_a   1.000
_cell.length_b   1.000
_cell.length_c   1.000
_cell.angle_alpha   90.00
_cell.angle_beta   90.00
_cell.angle_gamma   90.00
#
_symmetry.space_group_name_H-M   'P 1'
#
loop_
_entity.id
_entity.type
_entity.pdbx_description
1 polymer ?
#
loop_
_entity_poly.entity_id
_entity_poly.type
_entity_poly.pdbx_seq_one_letter_code
_entity_poly.pdbx_strand_id
1 'polypeptide(L)'
;MKKQSKNFPNVAMFLVDLLVPFGPLLRQVDGKVPFANWPELFWRAIPVSFLVYWLFSLIPFVGIFAYTLILVPLSAYLHIKLKGISNRNEKVRIYLWYFVVIVIGFGGLWSFVGHTFLANSVANDIGWLTGSPFQTELAFYHLGFGIAGLLAIWIRGNMVTGLVIAKSVFWYGAAFVHVKDAVLNQNYSPLNIGAPLIGDIVIPTVLLTLLFITVKNNFQEKEESKFLI
;
A
#
# COMPACT_ATOMS: atom_id res chain seq x y z
N MET A 1 20.74 -35.34 3.99
CA MET A 1 20.64 -33.98 4.59
C MET A 1 21.26 -32.98 3.60
N LYS A 2 20.43 -32.21 2.87
CA LYS A 2 20.93 -31.14 1.98
C LYS A 2 21.44 -30.01 2.87
N LYS A 3 22.74 -29.68 2.77
CA LYS A 3 23.33 -28.47 3.34
C LYS A 3 22.46 -27.27 2.94
N GLN A 4 21.78 -26.65 3.91
CA GLN A 4 21.30 -25.29 3.75
C GLN A 4 22.54 -24.42 3.47
N SER A 5 22.75 -24.02 2.22
CA SER A 5 23.67 -22.94 1.94
C SER A 5 23.10 -21.72 2.66
N LYS A 6 23.79 -21.26 3.70
CA LYS A 6 23.61 -19.90 4.23
C LYS A 6 24.02 -18.93 3.13
N ASN A 7 23.15 -18.74 2.14
CA ASN A 7 23.28 -17.63 1.21
C ASN A 7 23.02 -16.38 2.06
N PHE A 8 24.09 -15.66 2.37
CA PHE A 8 23.95 -14.28 2.81
C PHE A 8 22.99 -13.56 1.84
N PRO A 9 22.04 -12.75 2.33
CA PRO A 9 21.18 -11.99 1.43
C PRO A 9 22.10 -11.16 0.53
N ASN A 10 21.89 -11.23 -0.78
CA ASN A 10 22.51 -10.32 -1.74
C ASN A 10 22.35 -8.89 -1.17
N VAL A 11 23.42 -8.08 -1.14
CA VAL A 11 23.40 -6.71 -0.58
C VAL A 11 22.19 -5.92 -1.09
N ALA A 12 21.82 -6.08 -2.36
CA ALA A 12 20.63 -5.45 -2.94
C ALA A 12 19.32 -5.86 -2.24
N MET A 13 19.15 -7.14 -1.89
CA MET A 13 17.99 -7.64 -1.15
C MET A 13 17.94 -7.08 0.27
N PHE A 14 19.09 -7.03 0.95
CA PHE A 14 19.18 -6.43 2.28
C PHE A 14 18.75 -4.96 2.26
N LEU A 15 19.20 -4.19 1.26
CA LEU A 15 18.80 -2.79 1.11
C LEU A 15 17.30 -2.62 0.87
N VAL A 16 16.70 -3.46 0.01
CA VAL A 16 15.24 -3.42 -0.23
C VAL A 16 14.47 -3.79 1.05
N ASP A 17 14.93 -4.77 1.80
CA ASP A 17 14.29 -5.21 3.04
C ASP A 17 14.43 -4.20 4.18
N LEU A 18 15.54 -3.46 4.21
CA LEU A 18 15.73 -2.33 5.12
C LEU A 18 14.74 -1.20 4.81
N LEU A 19 14.54 -0.90 3.52
CA LEU A 19 13.64 0.16 3.08
C LEU A 19 12.16 -0.28 3.08
N VAL A 20 11.88 -1.58 2.92
CA VAL A 20 10.52 -2.14 2.91
C VAL A 20 10.42 -3.24 3.98
N PRO A 21 10.33 -2.88 5.28
CA PRO A 21 10.37 -3.83 6.40
C PRO A 21 9.25 -4.86 6.42
N PHE A 22 8.12 -4.56 5.77
CA PHE A 22 7.02 -5.51 5.55
C PHE A 22 7.40 -6.64 4.57
N GLY A 23 8.38 -6.43 3.67
CA GLY A 23 8.83 -7.41 2.69
C GLY A 23 9.23 -8.75 3.31
N PRO A 24 10.20 -8.78 4.24
CA PRO A 24 10.58 -10.00 4.96
C PRO A 24 9.43 -10.67 5.69
N LEU A 25 8.56 -9.89 6.35
CA LEU A 25 7.40 -10.39 7.08
C LEU A 25 6.44 -11.14 6.13
N LEU A 26 6.08 -10.50 5.01
CA LEU A 26 5.15 -11.04 4.02
C LEU A 26 5.68 -12.31 3.36
N ARG A 27 6.98 -12.41 3.10
CA ARG A 27 7.60 -13.62 2.53
C ARG A 27 7.55 -14.84 3.45
N GLN A 28 7.31 -14.63 4.74
CA GLN A 28 7.35 -15.68 5.77
C GLN A 28 5.99 -15.99 6.39
N VAL A 29 4.92 -15.33 5.95
CA VAL A 29 3.61 -15.45 6.61
C VAL A 29 2.79 -16.65 6.14
N ASP A 30 3.00 -17.12 4.91
CA ASP A 30 2.25 -18.26 4.37
C ASP A 30 2.56 -19.55 5.16
N GLY A 31 1.51 -20.30 5.51
CA GLY A 31 1.61 -21.53 6.30
C GLY A 31 1.77 -21.31 7.81
N LYS A 32 1.81 -20.07 8.28
CA LYS A 32 1.81 -19.73 9.72
C LYS A 32 0.41 -19.36 10.21
N VAL A 33 0.14 -19.61 11.49
CA VAL A 33 -1.07 -19.13 12.15
C VAL A 33 -1.09 -17.59 12.11
N PRO A 34 -2.25 -16.95 11.85
CA PRO A 34 -2.37 -15.50 11.94
C PRO A 34 -1.81 -14.97 13.25
N PHE A 35 -1.16 -13.80 13.20
CA PHE A 35 -0.49 -13.17 14.34
C PHE A 35 0.69 -13.93 14.96
N ALA A 36 1.11 -15.10 14.46
CA ALA A 36 2.26 -15.82 15.04
C ALA A 36 3.56 -15.00 15.10
N ASN A 37 3.74 -14.03 14.18
CA ASN A 37 4.88 -13.10 14.19
C ASN A 37 4.47 -11.65 14.55
N TRP A 38 3.44 -11.46 15.37
CA TRP A 38 2.99 -10.11 15.76
C TRP A 38 4.11 -9.25 16.40
N PRO A 39 5.07 -9.78 17.19
CA PRO A 39 6.15 -8.95 17.72
C PRO A 39 7.06 -8.40 16.61
N GLU A 40 7.31 -9.17 15.54
CA GLU A 40 8.08 -8.71 14.38
C GLU A 40 7.35 -7.60 13.62
N LEU A 41 6.03 -7.70 13.50
CA LEU A 41 5.20 -6.65 12.92
C LEU A 41 5.25 -5.36 13.76
N PHE A 42 4.97 -5.45 15.07
CA PHE A 42 4.82 -4.29 15.95
C PHE A 42 6.15 -3.64 16.34
N TRP A 43 7.20 -4.42 16.61
CA TRP A 43 8.47 -3.87 17.09
C TRP A 43 9.50 -3.64 16.00
N ARG A 44 9.33 -4.25 14.81
CA ARG A 44 10.26 -4.08 13.69
C ARG A 44 9.61 -3.45 12.48
N ALA A 45 8.60 -4.09 11.90
CA ALA A 45 8.07 -3.64 10.62
C ALA A 45 7.42 -2.26 10.68
N ILE A 46 6.56 -2.02 11.68
CA ILE A 46 5.87 -0.74 11.86
C ILE A 46 6.86 0.40 12.16
N PRO A 47 7.71 0.37 13.21
CA PRO A 47 8.56 1.50 13.55
C PRO A 47 9.58 1.83 12.46
N VAL A 48 10.18 0.80 11.83
CA VAL A 48 11.15 1.02 10.75
C VAL A 48 10.43 1.57 9.51
N SER A 49 9.21 1.13 9.21
CA SER A 49 8.44 1.71 8.09
C SER A 49 8.07 3.17 8.36
N PHE A 50 7.76 3.53 9.62
CA PHE A 50 7.55 4.93 10.02
C PHE A 50 8.81 5.77 9.81
N LEU A 51 9.97 5.26 10.23
CA LEU A 51 11.25 5.91 9.99
C LEU A 51 11.54 6.10 8.50
N VAL A 52 11.30 5.07 7.68
CA VAL A 52 11.50 5.16 6.23
C VAL A 52 10.54 6.17 5.60
N TYR A 53 9.25 6.14 5.94
CA TYR A 53 8.30 7.13 5.44
C TYR A 53 8.69 8.55 5.84
N TRP A 54 9.12 8.74 7.09
CA TRP A 54 9.62 10.02 7.56
C TRP A 54 10.83 10.49 6.75
N LEU A 55 11.83 9.63 6.51
CA LEU A 55 12.99 9.97 5.68
C LEU A 55 12.57 10.31 4.23
N PHE A 56 11.67 9.55 3.64
CA PHE A 56 11.20 9.80 2.28
C PHE A 56 10.28 11.03 2.19
N SER A 57 9.64 11.44 3.29
CA SER A 57 8.88 12.69 3.37
C SER A 57 9.78 13.93 3.29
N LEU A 58 11.07 13.79 3.61
CA LEU A 58 12.08 14.85 3.42
C LEU A 58 12.44 15.08 1.95
N ILE A 59 11.97 14.21 1.04
CA ILE A 59 12.14 14.35 -0.40
C ILE A 59 10.74 14.55 -1.01
N PRO A 60 10.22 15.79 -1.01
CA PRO A 60 8.86 16.07 -1.45
C PRO A 60 8.60 15.54 -2.85
N PHE A 61 7.38 15.03 -3.08
CA PHE A 61 6.89 14.46 -4.33
C PHE A 61 7.59 13.17 -4.76
N VAL A 62 8.91 13.16 -4.87
CA VAL A 62 9.67 12.01 -5.39
C VAL A 62 9.71 10.87 -4.39
N GLY A 63 9.83 11.15 -3.09
CA GLY A 63 10.01 10.12 -2.08
C GLY A 63 8.83 9.14 -2.02
N ILE A 64 7.61 9.65 -1.86
CA ILE A 64 6.44 8.79 -1.69
C ILE A 64 6.11 7.96 -2.94
N PHE A 65 6.30 8.54 -4.14
CA PHE A 65 6.11 7.81 -5.40
C PHE A 65 7.24 6.82 -5.66
N ALA A 66 8.50 7.15 -5.38
CA ALA A 66 9.60 6.20 -5.48
C ALA A 66 9.40 5.03 -4.52
N TYR A 67 8.97 5.30 -3.29
CA TYR A 67 8.66 4.25 -2.33
C TYR A 67 7.55 3.33 -2.85
N THR A 68 6.42 3.91 -3.25
CA THR A 68 5.21 3.16 -3.60
C THR A 68 5.32 2.47 -4.96
N LEU A 69 5.90 3.12 -5.97
CA LEU A 69 5.94 2.64 -7.35
C LEU A 69 7.24 1.91 -7.71
N ILE A 70 8.27 1.97 -6.86
CA ILE A 70 9.54 1.28 -7.10
C ILE A 70 9.84 0.28 -5.98
N LEU A 71 9.95 0.75 -4.73
CA LEU A 71 10.42 -0.10 -3.64
C LEU A 71 9.40 -1.19 -3.26
N VAL A 72 8.10 -0.87 -3.20
CA VAL A 72 7.05 -1.87 -2.93
C VAL A 72 6.98 -2.96 -4.02
N PRO A 73 6.91 -2.63 -5.33
CA PRO A 73 7.02 -3.62 -6.40
C PRO A 73 8.32 -4.41 -6.37
N LEU A 74 9.45 -3.79 -6.04
CA LEU A 74 10.73 -4.49 -5.94
C LEU A 74 10.70 -5.52 -4.80
N SER A 75 10.12 -5.19 -3.65
CA SER A 75 9.93 -6.13 -2.54
C SER A 75 9.01 -7.31 -2.91
N ALA A 76 7.93 -7.04 -3.65
CA ALA A 76 7.04 -8.07 -4.21
C ALA A 76 7.76 -8.95 -5.24
N TYR A 77 8.60 -8.37 -6.09
CA TYR A 77 9.43 -9.09 -7.05
C TYR A 77 10.42 -10.03 -6.35
N LEU A 78 11.06 -9.59 -5.26
CA LEU A 78 11.91 -10.44 -4.44
C LEU A 78 11.14 -11.60 -3.82
N HIS A 79 9.89 -11.39 -3.38
CA HIS A 79 9.01 -12.48 -2.95
C HIS A 79 8.85 -13.53 -4.06
N ILE A 80 8.42 -13.09 -5.24
CA ILE A 80 8.19 -13.96 -6.41
C ILE A 80 9.43 -14.77 -6.75
N LYS A 81 10.60 -14.12 -6.79
CA LYS A 81 11.88 -14.76 -7.12
C LYS A 81 12.31 -15.77 -6.06
N LEU A 82 12.24 -15.41 -4.78
CA LEU A 82 12.68 -16.28 -3.69
C LEU A 82 11.79 -17.51 -3.52
N LYS A 83 10.48 -17.37 -3.76
CA LYS A 83 9.52 -18.47 -3.67
C LYS A 83 9.43 -19.29 -4.96
N GLY A 84 10.13 -18.89 -6.02
CA GLY A 84 10.12 -19.61 -7.30
C GLY A 84 8.75 -19.57 -8.00
N ILE A 85 7.95 -18.52 -7.76
CA ILE A 85 6.60 -18.42 -8.32
C ILE A 85 6.68 -18.27 -9.84
N SER A 86 6.15 -19.25 -10.57
CA SER A 86 6.13 -19.29 -12.03
C SER A 86 4.80 -18.80 -12.61
N ASN A 87 3.68 -19.15 -11.97
CA ASN A 87 2.32 -18.82 -12.40
C ASN A 87 2.12 -17.29 -12.50
N ARG A 88 1.57 -16.84 -13.63
CA ARG A 88 1.36 -15.41 -13.92
C ARG A 88 0.31 -14.78 -13.02
N ASN A 89 -0.80 -15.48 -12.77
CA ASN A 89 -1.87 -15.01 -11.90
C ASN A 89 -1.37 -14.82 -10.46
N GLU A 90 -0.63 -15.79 -9.93
CA GLU A 90 -0.05 -15.72 -8.59
C GLU A 90 0.92 -14.54 -8.43
N LYS A 91 1.75 -14.26 -9.45
CA LYS A 91 2.61 -13.06 -9.46
C LYS A 91 1.81 -11.77 -9.31
N VAL A 92 0.75 -11.61 -10.09
CA VAL A 92 -0.11 -10.41 -10.05
C VAL A 92 -0.80 -10.30 -8.68
N ARG A 93 -1.27 -11.43 -8.13
CA ARG A 93 -1.85 -11.47 -6.77
C ARG A 93 -0.85 -11.05 -5.70
N ILE A 94 0.41 -11.44 -5.82
CA ILE A 94 1.47 -11.01 -4.89
C ILE A 94 1.71 -9.50 -4.99
N TYR A 95 1.79 -8.93 -6.20
CA TYR A 95 1.90 -7.48 -6.37
C TYR A 95 0.72 -6.75 -5.73
N LEU A 96 -0.53 -7.14 -6.08
CA LEU A 96 -1.74 -6.55 -5.50
C LEU A 96 -1.72 -6.61 -3.97
N TRP A 97 -1.36 -7.78 -3.43
CA TRP A 97 -1.32 -8.00 -1.99
C TRP A 97 -0.28 -7.12 -1.28
N TYR A 98 0.91 -6.94 -1.87
CA TYR A 98 1.93 -6.03 -1.34
C TYR A 98 1.46 -4.57 -1.33
N PHE A 99 0.82 -4.11 -2.41
CA PHE A 99 0.24 -2.77 -2.46
C PHE A 99 -0.85 -2.61 -1.39
N VAL A 100 -1.73 -3.60 -1.21
CA VAL A 100 -2.80 -3.52 -0.21
C VAL A 100 -2.24 -3.44 1.21
N VAL A 101 -1.30 -4.32 1.58
CA VAL A 101 -0.75 -4.31 2.94
C VAL A 101 0.05 -3.05 3.21
N ILE A 102 0.90 -2.62 2.28
CA ILE A 102 1.86 -1.55 2.54
C ILE A 102 1.25 -0.18 2.23
N VAL A 103 0.60 -0.01 1.08
CA VAL A 103 0.12 1.30 0.63
C VAL A 103 -1.24 1.64 1.25
N ILE A 104 -2.18 0.69 1.28
CA ILE A 104 -3.47 0.92 1.96
C ILE A 104 -3.29 0.72 3.48
N GLY A 105 -2.66 -0.38 3.89
CA GLY A 105 -2.52 -0.74 5.30
C GLY A 105 -1.61 0.22 6.06
N PHE A 106 -0.31 0.16 5.81
CA PHE A 106 0.66 1.04 6.49
C PHE A 106 0.48 2.52 6.10
N GLY A 107 0.26 2.82 4.82
CA GLY A 107 -0.03 4.18 4.36
C GLY A 107 -1.27 4.79 5.03
N GLY A 108 -2.30 3.99 5.32
CA GLY A 108 -3.47 4.41 6.10
C GLY A 108 -3.12 4.81 7.53
N LEU A 109 -2.24 4.07 8.21
CA LEU A 109 -1.75 4.45 9.55
C LEU A 109 -0.93 5.74 9.51
N TRP A 110 -0.07 5.91 8.49
CA TRP A 110 0.69 7.13 8.29
C TRP A 110 -0.23 8.34 8.07
N SER A 111 -1.24 8.21 7.20
CA SER A 111 -2.24 9.25 6.98
C SER A 111 -3.06 9.54 8.23
N PHE A 112 -3.44 8.53 9.02
CA PHE A 112 -4.12 8.73 10.29
C PHE A 112 -3.30 9.60 11.25
N VAL A 113 -1.99 9.33 11.38
CA VAL A 113 -1.09 10.15 12.20
C VAL A 113 -1.07 11.61 11.71
N GLY A 114 -0.95 11.82 10.39
CA GLY A 114 -0.99 13.16 9.80
C GLY A 114 -2.30 13.91 10.07
N HIS A 115 -3.44 13.29 9.80
CA HIS A 115 -4.75 13.90 9.98
C HIS A 115 -5.21 14.00 11.44
N THR A 116 -4.54 13.33 12.38
CA THR A 116 -4.82 13.44 13.83
C THR A 116 -3.92 14.44 14.51
N PHE A 117 -2.59 14.28 14.40
CA PHE A 117 -1.62 15.06 15.17
C PHE A 117 -1.14 16.31 14.43
N LEU A 118 -1.20 16.30 13.09
CA LEU A 118 -0.73 17.38 12.23
C LEU A 118 -1.88 18.00 11.41
N ALA A 119 -3.13 17.81 11.86
CA ALA A 119 -4.34 18.19 11.14
C ALA A 119 -4.34 19.62 10.61
N ASN A 120 -3.93 20.59 11.45
CA ASN A 120 -3.87 22.00 11.07
C ASN A 120 -2.77 22.29 10.05
N SER A 121 -1.61 21.63 10.17
CA SER A 121 -0.53 21.78 9.19
C SER A 121 -0.98 21.23 7.84
N VAL A 122 -1.54 20.01 7.82
CA VAL A 122 -2.04 19.36 6.61
C VAL A 122 -3.12 20.21 5.94
N ALA A 123 -4.12 20.69 6.70
CA ALA A 123 -5.17 21.54 6.15
C ALA A 123 -4.59 22.84 5.56
N ASN A 124 -3.67 23.49 6.26
CA ASN A 124 -3.03 24.72 5.78
C ASN A 124 -2.22 24.49 4.50
N ASP A 125 -1.47 23.38 4.41
CA ASP A 125 -0.65 23.05 3.24
C ASP A 125 -1.48 22.63 2.02
N ILE A 126 -2.72 22.17 2.24
CA ILE A 126 -3.74 21.96 1.20
C ILE A 126 -4.40 23.30 0.82
N GLY A 127 -4.34 24.33 1.66
CA GLY A 127 -5.06 25.58 1.46
C GLY A 127 -6.53 25.52 1.93
N TRP A 128 -6.84 24.62 2.88
CA TRP A 128 -8.17 24.44 3.47
C TRP A 128 -8.24 24.97 4.90
N LEU A 129 -9.46 25.19 5.38
CA LEU A 129 -9.70 25.66 6.75
C LEU A 129 -9.17 24.68 7.80
N THR A 130 -8.44 25.23 8.77
CA THR A 130 -7.93 24.52 9.95
C THR A 130 -9.01 24.41 11.03
N GLY A 131 -8.83 23.50 12.00
CA GLY A 131 -9.78 23.31 13.10
C GLY A 131 -11.14 22.71 12.70
N SER A 132 -11.30 22.23 11.47
CA SER A 132 -12.52 21.57 10.99
C SER A 132 -12.61 20.12 11.48
N PRO A 133 -13.80 19.61 11.86
CA PRO A 133 -13.99 18.20 12.23
C PRO A 133 -13.72 17.23 11.07
N PHE A 134 -13.68 17.72 9.83
CA PHE A 134 -13.41 16.93 8.64
C PHE A 134 -12.04 16.22 8.70
N GLN A 135 -11.02 16.87 9.27
CA GLN A 135 -9.70 16.24 9.42
C GLN A 135 -9.77 15.01 10.33
N THR A 136 -10.56 15.08 11.41
CA THR A 136 -10.78 13.96 12.33
C THR A 136 -11.56 12.82 11.67
N GLU A 137 -12.63 13.11 10.93
CA GLU A 137 -13.36 12.07 10.18
C GLU A 137 -12.45 11.39 9.14
N LEU A 138 -11.66 12.18 8.42
CA LEU A 138 -10.70 11.70 7.45
C LEU A 138 -9.61 10.84 8.13
N ALA A 139 -9.15 11.22 9.32
CA ALA A 139 -8.23 10.42 10.11
C ALA A 139 -8.81 9.03 10.40
N PHE A 140 -10.03 8.94 10.96
CA PHE A 140 -10.66 7.66 11.26
C PHE A 140 -10.97 6.83 10.01
N TYR A 141 -11.31 7.49 8.90
CA TYR A 141 -11.41 6.84 7.60
C TYR A 141 -10.08 6.18 7.20
N HIS A 142 -8.96 6.90 7.28
CA HIS A 142 -7.63 6.34 6.99
C HIS A 142 -7.22 5.23 7.96
N LEU A 143 -7.57 5.36 9.25
CA LEU A 143 -7.32 4.33 10.26
C LEU A 143 -8.06 3.03 9.94
N GLY A 144 -9.35 3.11 9.60
CA GLY A 144 -10.16 1.94 9.26
C GLY A 144 -9.62 1.18 8.05
N PHE A 145 -9.30 1.91 6.97
CA PHE A 145 -8.65 1.32 5.78
C PHE A 145 -7.25 0.80 6.10
N GLY A 146 -6.50 1.48 6.95
CA GLY A 146 -5.17 1.06 7.40
C GLY A 146 -5.20 -0.27 8.15
N ILE A 147 -6.11 -0.41 9.11
CA ILE A 147 -6.31 -1.66 9.84
C ILE A 147 -6.74 -2.78 8.89
N ALA A 148 -7.74 -2.54 8.03
CA ALA A 148 -8.20 -3.54 7.06
C ALA A 148 -7.09 -3.96 6.07
N GLY A 149 -6.28 -3.01 5.61
CA GLY A 149 -5.12 -3.28 4.75
C GLY A 149 -4.05 -4.12 5.45
N LEU A 150 -3.76 -3.86 6.73
CA LEU A 150 -2.84 -4.69 7.51
C LEU A 150 -3.41 -6.07 7.80
N LEU A 151 -4.71 -6.20 8.07
CA LEU A 151 -5.37 -7.50 8.21
C LEU A 151 -5.27 -8.33 6.93
N ALA A 152 -5.09 -7.70 5.76
CA ALA A 152 -4.87 -8.40 4.50
C ALA A 152 -3.58 -9.24 4.47
N ILE A 153 -2.66 -9.07 5.43
CA ILE A 153 -1.54 -10.00 5.66
C ILE A 153 -2.07 -11.44 5.77
N TRP A 154 -3.19 -11.63 6.47
CA TRP A 154 -3.79 -12.94 6.77
C TRP A 154 -5.14 -13.15 6.08
N ILE A 155 -6.00 -12.14 6.04
CA ILE A 155 -7.36 -12.23 5.51
C ILE A 155 -7.34 -11.77 4.05
N ARG A 156 -7.34 -12.72 3.11
CA ARG A 156 -7.20 -12.44 1.66
C ARG A 156 -8.52 -12.67 0.92
N GLY A 157 -8.48 -12.60 -0.42
CA GLY A 157 -9.63 -12.92 -1.28
C GLY A 157 -10.60 -11.76 -1.45
N ASN A 158 -11.91 -11.99 -1.24
CA ASN A 158 -12.94 -10.99 -1.51
C ASN A 158 -12.82 -9.75 -0.61
N MET A 159 -12.26 -9.87 0.61
CA MET A 159 -11.97 -8.72 1.46
C MET A 159 -11.02 -7.74 0.76
N VAL A 160 -9.95 -8.24 0.13
CA VAL A 160 -9.00 -7.42 -0.64
C VAL A 160 -9.70 -6.76 -1.82
N THR A 161 -10.60 -7.47 -2.50
CA THR A 161 -11.37 -6.91 -3.62
C THR A 161 -12.23 -5.72 -3.17
N GLY A 162 -13.04 -5.90 -2.12
CA GLY A 162 -13.87 -4.83 -1.59
C GLY A 162 -13.05 -3.64 -1.07
N LEU A 163 -11.94 -3.92 -0.37
CA LEU A 163 -11.04 -2.89 0.14
C LEU A 163 -10.43 -2.04 -0.98
N VAL A 164 -9.95 -2.68 -2.05
CA VAL A 164 -9.36 -2.00 -3.21
C VAL A 164 -10.38 -1.13 -3.92
N ILE A 165 -11.59 -1.64 -4.16
CA ILE A 165 -12.66 -0.89 -4.83
C ILE A 165 -13.04 0.33 -3.99
N ALA A 166 -13.37 0.13 -2.71
CA ALA A 166 -13.82 1.20 -1.82
C ALA A 166 -12.74 2.28 -1.64
N LYS A 167 -11.47 1.87 -1.48
CA LYS A 167 -10.35 2.83 -1.36
C LYS A 167 -10.10 3.59 -2.66
N SER A 168 -10.26 2.93 -3.80
CA SER A 168 -10.04 3.56 -5.10
C SER A 168 -11.11 4.59 -5.45
N VAL A 169 -12.39 4.29 -5.13
CA VAL A 169 -13.48 5.24 -5.29
C VAL A 169 -13.24 6.49 -4.45
N PHE A 170 -12.80 6.33 -3.19
CA PHE A 170 -12.46 7.46 -2.35
C PHE A 170 -11.34 8.30 -2.95
N TRP A 171 -10.23 7.68 -3.39
CA TRP A 171 -9.11 8.43 -3.97
C TRP A 171 -9.52 9.20 -5.22
N TYR A 172 -10.27 8.60 -6.15
CA TYR A 172 -10.80 9.38 -7.28
C TYR A 172 -11.75 10.50 -6.86
N GLY A 173 -12.55 10.29 -5.80
CA GLY A 173 -13.36 11.34 -5.19
C GLY A 173 -12.53 12.49 -4.62
N ALA A 174 -11.43 12.17 -3.93
CA ALA A 174 -10.48 13.16 -3.42
C ALA A 174 -9.81 13.95 -4.55
N ALA A 175 -9.34 13.26 -5.61
CA ALA A 175 -8.83 13.91 -6.82
C ALA A 175 -9.86 14.87 -7.43
N PHE A 176 -11.13 14.46 -7.52
CA PHE A 176 -12.20 15.32 -8.00
C PHE A 176 -12.36 16.58 -7.12
N VAL A 177 -12.34 16.44 -5.79
CA VAL A 177 -12.43 17.57 -4.86
C VAL A 177 -11.25 18.53 -5.04
N HIS A 178 -10.03 18.00 -5.13
CA HIS A 178 -8.81 18.78 -5.37
C HIS A 178 -8.87 19.58 -6.70
N VAL A 179 -9.25 18.91 -7.80
CA VAL A 179 -9.38 19.55 -9.13
C VAL A 179 -10.48 20.61 -9.11
N LYS A 180 -11.64 20.30 -8.50
CA LYS A 180 -12.75 21.26 -8.40
C LYS A 180 -12.33 22.51 -7.63
N ASP A 181 -11.61 22.35 -6.52
CA ASP A 181 -11.12 23.45 -5.69
C ASP A 181 -10.05 24.29 -6.42
N ALA A 182 -9.15 23.64 -7.16
CA ALA A 182 -8.18 24.32 -8.01
C ALA A 182 -8.86 25.17 -9.10
N VAL A 183 -9.91 24.66 -9.74
CA VAL A 183 -10.62 25.37 -10.83
C VAL A 183 -11.50 26.49 -10.30
N LEU A 184 -12.28 26.24 -9.24
CA LEU A 184 -13.28 27.20 -8.76
C LEU A 184 -12.70 28.26 -7.82
N ASN A 185 -11.75 27.88 -6.97
CA ASN A 185 -11.21 28.75 -5.92
C ASN A 185 -9.75 29.15 -6.19
N GLN A 186 -9.18 28.75 -7.33
CA GLN A 186 -7.77 29.00 -7.68
C GLN A 186 -6.79 28.50 -6.61
N ASN A 187 -7.16 27.44 -5.89
CA ASN A 187 -6.32 26.86 -4.87
C ASN A 187 -5.22 26.01 -5.52
N TYR A 188 -4.05 26.61 -5.76
CA TYR A 188 -2.87 25.93 -6.29
C TYR A 188 -1.85 25.58 -5.22
N SER A 189 -2.31 25.44 -3.96
CA SER A 189 -1.44 25.06 -2.85
C SER A 189 -0.74 23.71 -3.13
N PRO A 190 0.49 23.50 -2.63
CA PRO A 190 1.30 22.33 -2.99
C PRO A 190 0.63 20.98 -2.69
N LEU A 191 -0.16 20.88 -1.61
CA LEU A 191 -0.88 19.64 -1.31
C LEU A 191 -2.26 19.56 -1.96
N ASN A 192 -2.76 20.63 -2.59
CA ASN A 192 -4.01 20.56 -3.37
C ASN A 192 -3.76 20.01 -4.78
N ILE A 193 -2.77 20.55 -5.50
CA ILE A 193 -2.50 20.18 -6.90
C ILE A 193 -1.24 19.32 -7.10
N GLY A 194 -0.47 19.06 -6.05
CA GLY A 194 0.78 18.34 -6.12
C GLY A 194 0.64 16.83 -5.88
N ALA A 195 1.53 16.28 -5.04
CA ALA A 195 1.62 14.84 -4.79
C ALA A 195 0.29 14.18 -4.38
N PRO A 196 -0.54 14.77 -3.50
CA PRO A 196 -1.82 14.16 -3.14
C PRO A 196 -2.72 13.93 -4.36
N LEU A 197 -2.96 14.96 -5.18
CA LEU A 197 -3.76 14.82 -6.40
C LEU A 197 -3.20 13.77 -7.37
N ILE A 198 -1.89 13.76 -7.61
CA ILE A 198 -1.26 12.76 -8.48
C ILE A 198 -1.44 11.35 -7.88
N GLY A 199 -1.29 11.20 -6.57
CA GLY A 199 -1.45 9.93 -5.86
C GLY A 199 -2.88 9.42 -5.90
N ASP A 200 -3.84 10.33 -5.74
CA ASP A 200 -5.28 10.08 -5.81
C ASP A 200 -5.76 9.60 -7.19
N ILE A 201 -4.90 9.71 -8.22
CA ILE A 201 -5.17 9.18 -9.57
C ILE A 201 -4.31 7.94 -9.84
N VAL A 202 -3.00 8.02 -9.62
CA VAL A 202 -2.04 6.98 -10.03
C VAL A 202 -2.21 5.71 -9.19
N ILE A 203 -2.29 5.84 -7.86
CA ILE A 203 -2.36 4.69 -6.95
C ILE A 203 -3.64 3.86 -7.14
N PRO A 204 -4.86 4.44 -7.18
CA PRO A 204 -6.06 3.66 -7.48
C PRO A 204 -6.02 3.05 -8.88
N THR A 205 -5.45 3.73 -9.88
CA THR A 205 -5.30 3.16 -11.23
C THR A 205 -4.45 1.89 -11.21
N VAL A 206 -3.29 1.90 -10.53
CA VAL A 206 -2.42 0.73 -10.40
C VAL A 206 -3.15 -0.42 -9.69
N LEU A 207 -3.80 -0.13 -8.56
CA LEU A 207 -4.53 -1.13 -7.78
C LEU A 207 -5.69 -1.75 -8.54
N LEU A 208 -6.51 -0.95 -9.21
CA LEU A 208 -7.62 -1.43 -10.02
C LEU A 208 -7.14 -2.23 -11.23
N THR A 209 -6.01 -1.85 -11.83
CA THR A 209 -5.39 -2.62 -12.92
C THR A 209 -4.95 -4.00 -12.44
N LEU A 210 -4.23 -4.07 -11.31
CA LEU A 210 -3.80 -5.33 -10.72
C LEU A 210 -4.99 -6.21 -10.29
N LEU A 211 -6.04 -5.59 -9.72
CA LEU A 211 -7.27 -6.27 -9.35
C LEU A 211 -8.01 -6.81 -10.58
N PHE A 212 -8.17 -6.00 -11.62
CA PHE A 212 -8.83 -6.40 -12.87
C PHE A 212 -8.13 -7.62 -13.49
N ILE A 213 -6.81 -7.60 -13.58
CA ILE A 213 -6.02 -8.74 -14.09
C ILE A 213 -6.23 -9.97 -13.21
N THR A 214 -6.20 -9.82 -11.89
CA THR A 214 -6.44 -10.93 -10.94
C THR A 214 -7.81 -11.55 -11.14
N VAL A 215 -8.86 -10.71 -11.20
CA VAL A 215 -10.25 -11.17 -11.36
C VAL A 215 -10.42 -11.87 -12.70
N LYS A 216 -9.93 -11.27 -13.79
CA LYS A 216 -9.98 -11.87 -15.14
C LYS A 216 -9.32 -13.25 -15.17
N ASN A 217 -8.11 -13.39 -14.64
CA ASN A 217 -7.39 -14.66 -14.63
C ASN A 217 -8.12 -15.73 -13.80
N ASN A 218 -8.69 -15.36 -12.65
CA ASN A 218 -9.45 -16.29 -11.82
C ASN A 218 -10.70 -16.83 -12.53
N PHE A 219 -11.35 -16.02 -13.39
CA PHE A 219 -12.47 -16.48 -14.22
C PHE A 219 -12.00 -17.48 -15.29
N GLN A 220 -10.89 -17.19 -15.97
CA GLN A 220 -10.32 -18.08 -16.98
C GLN A 220 -9.89 -19.43 -16.41
N GLU A 221 -9.16 -19.43 -15.28
CA GLU A 221 -8.76 -20.67 -14.59
C GLU A 221 -9.96 -21.52 -14.16
N LYS A 222 -11.04 -20.88 -13.68
CA LYS A 222 -12.29 -21.58 -13.34
C LYS A 222 -12.95 -22.18 -14.57
N GLU A 223 -12.94 -21.49 -15.70
CA GLU A 223 -13.54 -21.97 -16.94
C GLU A 223 -12.76 -23.15 -17.52
N GLU A 224 -11.44 -23.07 -17.59
CA GLU A 224 -10.55 -24.17 -18.03
C GLU A 224 -10.71 -25.43 -17.15
N SER A 225 -10.85 -25.25 -15.84
CA SER A 225 -11.03 -26.38 -14.91
C SER A 225 -12.32 -27.17 -15.13
N LYS A 226 -13.35 -26.57 -15.76
CA LYS A 226 -14.61 -27.26 -16.07
C LYS A 226 -14.49 -28.25 -17.23
N PHE A 227 -13.48 -28.09 -18.09
CA PHE A 227 -13.27 -28.94 -19.27
C PHE A 227 -12.26 -30.08 -19.02
N LEU A 228 -11.66 -30.12 -17.82
CA LEU A 228 -10.68 -31.14 -17.40
C LEU A 228 -11.30 -32.24 -16.52
N ILE A 229 -12.63 -32.24 -16.37
CA ILE A 229 -13.45 -33.25 -15.66
C ILE A 229 -14.25 -34.01 -16.71
#